data_AF-A0AAU9P411-F1
#
_entry.id   AF-A0AAU9P411-F1
#
_cell.length_a   1.000
_cell.length_b   1.000
_cell.length_c   1.000
_cell.angle_alpha   90.00
_cell.angle_beta   90.00
_cell.angle_gamma   90.00
#
_symmetry.space_group_name_H-M   'P 1'
#
loop_
_entity.id
_entity.type
_entity.pdbx_description
1 polymer ?
#
loop_
_entity_poly.entity_id
_entity_poly.type
_entity_poly.pdbx_seq_one_letter_code
_entity_poly.pdbx_strand_id
1 'polypeptide(L)'
;MAKSTNPLAVIFVFLFVFFLVLRIDTVVGTKETNKVCERRSKTWSGFCGDSKHCDQQCREWEGAKHGACHRDGVGRACFCYFNC
;
A
#
# COMPACT_ATOMS: atom_id res chain seq x y z
N MET A 1 44.58 -35.26 -16.90
CA MET A 1 43.45 -35.57 -15.98
C MET A 1 42.16 -35.23 -16.70
N ALA A 2 41.47 -36.23 -17.26
CA ALA A 2 40.19 -36.01 -17.92
C ALA A 2 39.11 -35.86 -16.84
N LYS A 3 38.58 -34.66 -16.66
CA LYS A 3 37.46 -34.42 -15.74
C LYS A 3 36.23 -35.07 -16.39
N SER A 4 35.85 -36.24 -15.90
CA SER A 4 34.63 -36.93 -16.34
C SER A 4 33.44 -36.09 -15.91
N THR A 5 32.98 -35.25 -16.82
CA THR A 5 31.81 -34.40 -16.61
C THR A 5 30.60 -35.27 -16.92
N ASN A 6 29.98 -35.85 -15.89
CA ASN A 6 28.75 -36.62 -16.05
C ASN A 6 27.66 -35.71 -16.65
N PRO A 7 27.24 -35.92 -17.90
CA PRO A 7 26.33 -35.00 -18.59
C PRO A 7 25.00 -34.91 -17.87
N LEU A 8 24.55 -36.00 -17.24
CA LEU A 8 23.35 -36.04 -16.40
C LEU A 8 23.47 -35.14 -15.16
N ALA A 9 24.64 -35.09 -14.52
CA ALA A 9 24.87 -34.23 -13.36
C ALA A 9 24.85 -32.74 -13.78
N VAL A 10 25.42 -32.43 -14.95
CA VAL A 10 25.38 -31.08 -15.51
C VAL A 10 23.95 -30.65 -15.85
N ILE A 11 23.17 -31.53 -16.49
CA ILE A 11 21.76 -31.27 -16.80
C ILE A 11 20.95 -31.04 -15.52
N PHE A 12 21.17 -31.86 -14.48
CA PHE A 12 20.46 -31.74 -13.21
C PHE A 12 20.77 -30.40 -12.52
N VAL A 13 22.03 -29.96 -12.55
CA VAL A 13 22.45 -28.66 -12.02
C VAL A 13 21.81 -27.51 -12.80
N PHE A 14 21.78 -27.58 -14.13
CA PHE A 14 21.13 -26.56 -14.95
C PHE A 14 19.62 -26.48 -14.72
N LEU A 15 18.94 -27.63 -14.62
CA LEU A 15 17.51 -27.67 -14.31
C LEU A 15 17.23 -27.08 -12.91
N PHE A 16 18.04 -27.42 -11.92
CA PHE A 16 17.90 -26.88 -10.57
C PHE A 16 18.08 -25.35 -10.55
N VAL A 17 19.09 -24.82 -11.24
CA VAL A 17 19.31 -23.37 -11.37
C VAL A 17 18.15 -22.71 -12.12
N PHE A 18 17.65 -23.32 -13.19
CA PHE A 18 16.50 -22.82 -13.94
C PHE A 18 15.23 -22.74 -13.09
N PHE A 19 14.93 -23.77 -12.30
CA PHE A 19 13.81 -23.75 -11.35
C PHE A 19 13.97 -22.69 -10.26
N LEU A 20 15.20 -22.40 -9.81
CA LEU A 20 15.44 -21.32 -8.85
C LEU A 20 15.19 -19.93 -9.46
N VAL A 21 15.61 -19.71 -10.71
CA VAL A 21 15.40 -18.44 -11.42
C VAL A 21 13.90 -18.19 -11.67
N LEU A 22 13.13 -19.21 -12.08
CA LEU A 22 11.68 -19.08 -12.31
C LEU A 22 10.87 -18.72 -11.06
N ARG A 23 11.41 -18.92 -9.85
CA ARG A 23 10.73 -18.57 -8.59
C ARG A 23 10.91 -17.10 -8.18
N ILE A 24 11.82 -16.37 -8.86
CA ILE A 24 12.12 -14.97 -8.54
C ILE A 24 11.01 -14.04 -9.07
N ASP A 25 10.37 -14.39 -10.19
CA ASP A 25 9.37 -13.54 -10.84
C ASP A 25 8.05 -13.40 -10.06
N THR A 26 7.74 -14.33 -9.16
CA THR A 26 6.46 -14.32 -8.39
C THR A 26 6.54 -13.63 -7.04
N VAL A 27 7.67 -12.99 -6.69
CA VAL A 27 7.79 -12.13 -5.49
C VAL A 27 7.88 -10.65 -5.89
N VAL A 28 7.27 -10.27 -7.01
CA VAL A 28 6.71 -8.92 -7.09
C VAL A 28 5.47 -8.95 -6.21
N GLY A 29 5.72 -8.83 -4.90
CA GLY A 29 4.67 -8.67 -3.91
C GLY A 29 3.73 -7.60 -4.45
N THR A 30 2.48 -7.98 -4.63
CA THR A 30 1.39 -7.04 -4.75
C THR A 30 1.47 -6.20 -3.49
N LYS A 31 2.21 -5.08 -3.55
CA LYS A 31 1.97 -3.97 -2.66
C LYS A 31 0.55 -3.56 -3.02
N GLU A 32 -0.43 -4.15 -2.34
CA GLU A 32 -1.64 -3.43 -1.99
C GLU A 32 -1.15 -2.22 -1.19
N THR A 33 -0.68 -1.20 -1.90
CA THR A 33 -0.78 0.15 -1.40
C THR A 33 -2.28 0.31 -1.23
N ASN A 34 -2.79 0.08 -0.01
CA ASN A 34 -4.13 0.50 0.38
C ASN A 34 -4.21 1.96 -0.06
N LYS A 35 -4.77 2.21 -1.24
CA LYS A 35 -4.71 3.51 -1.86
C LYS A 35 -5.62 4.35 -0.98
N VAL A 36 -5.14 5.51 -0.57
CA VAL A 36 -5.90 6.37 0.32
C VAL A 36 -6.35 7.57 -0.48
N CYS A 37 -7.66 7.75 -0.57
CA CYS A 37 -8.27 8.89 -1.24
C CYS A 37 -8.71 9.91 -0.20
N GLU A 38 -8.27 11.15 -0.38
CA GLU A 38 -8.72 12.29 0.40
C GLU A 38 -10.05 12.84 -0.13
N ARG A 39 -10.96 13.18 0.77
CA ARG A 39 -12.22 13.87 0.46
C ARG A 39 -12.53 14.87 1.56
N ARG A 40 -13.03 16.06 1.21
CA ARG A 40 -13.56 16.98 2.24
C ARG A 40 -14.73 16.29 2.95
N SER A 41 -14.75 16.35 4.28
CA SER A 41 -15.82 15.79 5.10
C SER A 41 -17.17 16.39 4.70
N LYS A 42 -18.19 15.55 4.55
CA LYS A 42 -19.56 15.97 4.25
C LYS A 42 -20.36 16.32 5.49
N THR A 43 -19.93 15.80 6.64
CA THR A 43 -20.61 15.95 7.92
C THR A 43 -19.99 17.06 8.78
N TRP A 44 -18.73 17.42 8.54
CA TRP A 44 -18.04 18.48 9.27
C TRP A 44 -18.52 19.86 8.84
N SER A 45 -18.84 20.69 9.81
CA SER A 45 -19.24 22.09 9.60
C SER A 45 -18.35 23.02 10.41
N GLY A 46 -17.99 24.16 9.81
CA GLY A 46 -17.19 25.20 10.47
C GLY A 46 -15.68 24.94 10.45
N PHE A 47 -14.97 25.73 11.26
CA PHE A 47 -13.51 25.74 11.30
C PHE A 47 -12.94 24.43 11.87
N CYS A 48 -12.04 23.80 11.12
CA CYS A 48 -11.31 22.63 11.61
C CYS A 48 -10.15 23.07 12.51
N GLY A 49 -10.40 23.03 13.83
CA GLY A 49 -9.47 23.40 14.90
C GLY A 49 -8.53 22.28 15.33
N ASP A 50 -9.13 21.09 15.46
CA ASP A 50 -8.58 19.92 16.11
C ASP A 50 -8.67 18.71 15.17
N SER A 51 -7.52 18.19 14.76
CA SER A 51 -7.48 17.04 13.86
C SER A 51 -7.95 15.76 14.55
N LYS A 52 -7.86 15.62 15.88
CA LYS A 52 -8.34 14.43 16.60
C LYS A 52 -9.87 14.33 16.54
N HIS A 53 -10.55 15.48 16.71
CA HIS A 53 -12.00 15.53 16.60
C HIS A 53 -12.48 15.26 15.17
N CYS A 54 -11.84 15.89 14.18
CA CYS A 54 -12.09 15.60 12.76
C CYS A 54 -11.86 14.13 12.42
N ASP A 55 -10.76 13.55 12.90
CA ASP A 55 -10.40 12.15 12.72
C ASP A 55 -11.43 11.17 13.30
N GLN A 56 -11.88 11.44 14.54
CA GLN A 56 -12.94 10.66 15.17
C GLN A 56 -14.25 10.74 14.37
N GLN A 57 -14.69 11.94 13.99
CA GLN A 57 -15.91 12.11 13.22
C GLN A 57 -15.83 11.42 11.84
N CYS A 58 -14.71 11.56 11.13
CA CYS A 58 -14.49 10.88 9.86
C CYS A 58 -14.63 9.35 9.98
N ARG A 59 -14.08 8.74 11.03
CA ARG A 59 -14.22 7.31 11.28
C ARG A 59 -15.66 6.91 11.64
N GLU A 60 -16.26 7.62 12.59
CA GLU A 60 -17.54 7.23 13.17
C GLU A 60 -18.73 7.54 12.24
N TRP A 61 -18.69 8.64 11.50
CA TRP A 61 -19.86 9.17 10.77
C TRP A 61 -19.76 8.93 9.27
N GLU A 62 -18.54 8.88 8.72
CA GLU A 62 -18.34 8.72 7.28
C GLU A 62 -17.73 7.36 6.90
N GLY A 63 -17.26 6.57 7.87
CA GLY A 63 -16.61 5.29 7.62
C GLY A 63 -15.21 5.43 7.01
N ALA A 64 -14.56 6.56 7.25
CA ALA A 64 -13.19 6.80 6.79
C ALA A 64 -12.18 6.01 7.61
N LYS A 65 -10.98 5.82 7.07
CA LYS A 65 -9.84 5.25 7.79
C LYS A 65 -9.30 6.22 8.84
N HIS A 66 -9.22 7.50 8.47
CA HIS A 66 -8.83 8.59 9.37
C HIS A 66 -9.33 9.94 8.83
N GLY A 67 -9.10 11.01 9.60
CA GLY A 67 -9.34 12.39 9.17
C GLY A 67 -8.24 13.34 9.66
N ALA A 68 -8.16 14.53 9.06
CA ALA A 68 -7.27 15.59 9.51
C ALA A 68 -7.74 16.98 9.06
N CYS A 69 -7.33 18.01 9.80
CA CYS A 69 -7.58 19.40 9.43
C CYS A 69 -6.52 19.90 8.44
N HIS A 70 -6.92 20.24 7.22
CA HIS A 70 -6.05 20.86 6.23
C HIS A 70 -6.46 22.30 5.93
N ARG A 71 -5.51 23.11 5.46
CA ARG A 71 -5.80 24.44 4.93
C ARG A 71 -6.64 24.32 3.68
N ASP A 72 -7.66 25.16 3.60
CA ASP A 72 -8.61 25.19 2.50
C ASP A 72 -9.04 26.63 2.25
N GLY A 73 -8.41 27.25 1.25
CA GLY A 73 -8.51 28.70 1.02
C GLY A 73 -8.02 29.52 2.22
N VAL A 74 -8.90 30.38 2.73
CA VAL A 74 -8.63 31.25 3.89
C VAL A 74 -8.82 30.51 5.23
N GLY A 75 -9.45 29.33 5.21
CA GLY A 75 -9.79 28.57 6.41
C GLY A 75 -9.04 27.25 6.56
N ARG A 76 -9.52 26.43 7.50
CA ARG A 76 -9.16 25.01 7.61
C ARG A 76 -10.43 24.17 7.58
N ALA A 77 -10.42 23.11 6.78
CA ALA A 77 -11.51 22.16 6.66
C ALA A 77 -11.06 20.77 7.13
N CYS A 78 -12.03 19.95 7.53
CA CYS A 78 -11.81 18.55 7.84
C CYS A 78 -11.82 17.74 6.55
N PHE A 79 -10.77 16.95 6.33
CA PHE A 79 -10.67 16.00 5.23
C PHE A 79 -10.61 14.58 5.78
N CYS A 80 -11.42 13.71 5.20
CA CYS A 80 -11.52 12.31 5.53
C CYS A 80 -10.78 11.47 4.47
N TYR A 81 -10.12 10.42 4.93
CA TYR A 81 -9.26 9.57 4.12
C TYR A 81 -9.84 8.16 4.04
N PHE A 82 -10.18 7.72 2.84
CA PHE A 82 -10.86 6.45 2.58
C PHE A 82 -9.95 5.48 1.85
N ASN A 83 -10.14 4.19 2.08
CA ASN A 83 -9.54 3.20 1.18
C ASN A 83 -10.19 3.30 -0.20
N CYS A 84 -9.33 3.35 -1.21
CA CYS A 84 -9.56 3.29 -2.64
C CYS A 84 -8.33 2.59 -3.27
#